data_AF-A0A182SKJ6-F1
#
_entry.id   AF-A0A182SKJ6-F1
#
_cell.length_a   1.000
_cell.length_b   1.000
_cell.length_c   1.000
_cell.angle_alpha   90.00
_cell.angle_beta   90.00
_cell.angle_gamma   90.00
#
_symmetry.space_group_name_H-M   'P 1'
#
loop_
_entity.id
_entity.type
_entity.pdbx_description
1 polymer ?
#
loop_
_entity_poly.entity_id
_entity_poly.type
_entity_poly.pdbx_seq_one_letter_code
_entity_poly.pdbx_strand_id
1 'polypeptide(L)'
;DEIRLSKSFVEHLNGHQLFESLFQGDPEGAALLSIGAEALDLKNDYRNEAYSFTQNIYKMGLEQQDKRQAEIELYNRCITDERKKAQLMGQKIINNFLESFKNLYKLAKEIVAGLKGRDLNSKTYNAETEKLLDDLNLCKSGFNSLFEDTWHTLMGIEMQLFERTEEGNSTFENTIKEMTNEFIEMAQGQFVLLREAEINFSDALVDTVQQFVTFKAASGQADHLPDALKESLDDKDVITNMAAGMRDQHMQQIDAREDKLITRSRNWVKE
;
A
#
# COMPACT_ATOMS: atom_id res chain seq x y z
N ASP A 1 2.54 19.73 -0.15
CA ASP A 1 1.29 19.04 -0.53
C ASP A 1 1.45 18.01 -1.64
N GLU A 2 2.11 18.31 -2.76
CA GLU A 2 2.22 17.40 -3.92
C GLU A 2 2.81 16.00 -3.59
N ILE A 3 3.80 15.92 -2.71
CA ILE A 3 4.36 14.64 -2.24
C ILE A 3 3.29 13.79 -1.52
N ARG A 4 2.43 14.43 -0.72
CA ARG A 4 1.35 13.73 0.01
C ARG A 4 0.30 13.22 -0.98
N LEU A 5 -0.12 14.06 -1.92
CA LEU A 5 -1.03 13.66 -3.00
C LEU A 5 -0.48 12.47 -3.78
N SER A 6 0.83 12.45 -3.99
CA SER A 6 1.51 11.37 -4.70
C SER A 6 1.54 10.06 -3.95
N LYS A 7 1.82 10.10 -2.64
CA LYS A 7 1.71 8.92 -1.76
C LYS A 7 0.27 8.41 -1.61
N SER A 8 -0.71 9.27 -1.87
CA SER A 8 -2.14 8.96 -1.86
C SER A 8 -2.68 8.55 -3.24
N PHE A 9 -1.90 8.65 -4.31
CA PHE A 9 -2.29 8.34 -5.72
C PHE A 9 -3.38 9.25 -6.32
N VAL A 10 -3.58 10.44 -5.74
CA VAL A 10 -4.71 11.36 -6.05
C VAL A 10 -4.26 12.69 -6.64
N GLU A 11 -3.09 12.74 -7.28
CA GLU A 11 -2.66 13.94 -7.99
C GLU A 11 -3.68 14.32 -9.07
N HIS A 12 -3.90 15.62 -9.23
CA HIS A 12 -4.85 16.20 -10.19
C HIS A 12 -6.32 15.81 -9.98
N LEU A 13 -6.66 15.23 -8.82
CA LEU A 13 -8.05 14.97 -8.38
C LEU A 13 -8.47 15.90 -7.24
N ASN A 14 -7.56 16.72 -6.73
CA ASN A 14 -7.77 17.64 -5.61
C ASN A 14 -8.45 18.97 -6.03
N GLY A 15 -8.88 19.09 -7.27
CA GLY A 15 -9.49 20.28 -7.86
C GLY A 15 -10.24 19.92 -9.15
N HIS A 16 -10.26 20.83 -10.12
CA HIS A 16 -10.91 20.62 -11.41
C HIS A 16 -9.96 20.18 -12.52
N GLN A 17 -8.72 19.82 -12.20
CA GLN A 17 -7.68 19.57 -13.22
C GLN A 17 -8.05 18.43 -14.18
N LEU A 18 -8.61 17.32 -13.66
CA LEU A 18 -9.11 16.24 -14.52
C LEU A 18 -10.23 16.76 -15.44
N PHE A 19 -11.21 17.48 -14.89
CA PHE A 19 -12.30 18.04 -15.68
C PHE A 19 -11.81 19.00 -16.77
N GLU A 20 -10.88 19.90 -16.42
CA GLU A 20 -10.28 20.85 -17.37
C GLU A 20 -9.54 20.12 -18.49
N SER A 21 -8.90 18.99 -18.19
CA SER A 21 -8.22 18.17 -19.20
C SER A 21 -9.15 17.47 -20.18
N LEU A 22 -10.42 17.22 -19.81
CA LEU A 22 -11.39 16.59 -20.71
C LEU A 22 -11.60 17.47 -21.96
N PHE A 23 -11.84 18.76 -21.73
CA PHE A 23 -12.11 19.75 -22.79
C PHE A 23 -10.83 20.29 -23.44
N GLN A 24 -9.65 19.83 -23.04
CA GLN A 24 -8.40 20.31 -23.61
C GLN A 24 -8.15 19.65 -24.97
N GLY A 25 -8.15 20.44 -26.04
CA GLY A 25 -7.95 19.92 -27.39
C GLY A 25 -9.16 19.16 -27.93
N ASP A 26 -10.37 19.49 -27.47
CA ASP A 26 -11.65 18.94 -27.91
C ASP A 26 -12.36 19.94 -28.86
N PRO A 27 -12.12 19.85 -30.19
CA PRO A 27 -12.75 20.76 -31.15
C PRO A 27 -14.24 20.48 -31.34
N GLU A 28 -14.68 19.23 -31.21
CA GLU A 28 -16.07 18.84 -31.37
C GLU A 28 -16.94 19.37 -30.23
N GLY A 29 -16.53 19.18 -28.97
CA GLY A 29 -17.23 19.73 -27.83
C GLY A 29 -17.16 21.25 -27.79
N ALA A 30 -16.05 21.88 -28.21
CA ALA A 30 -15.99 23.33 -28.36
C ALA A 30 -17.04 23.86 -29.37
N ALA A 31 -17.28 23.13 -30.45
CA ALA A 31 -18.31 23.46 -31.42
C ALA A 31 -19.73 23.23 -30.88
N LEU A 32 -19.98 22.13 -30.17
CA LEU A 32 -21.28 21.86 -29.54
C LEU A 32 -21.63 22.90 -28.45
N LEU A 33 -20.64 23.34 -27.68
CA LEU A 33 -20.80 24.36 -26.63
C LEU A 33 -21.00 25.78 -27.17
N SER A 34 -20.82 26.01 -28.48
CA SER A 34 -20.89 27.33 -29.09
C SER A 34 -22.31 27.90 -29.22
N ILE A 35 -23.34 27.12 -28.89
CA ILE A 35 -24.76 27.52 -29.00
C ILE A 35 -25.21 28.53 -27.92
N GLY A 36 -24.39 28.75 -26.89
CA GLY A 36 -24.60 29.81 -25.89
C GLY A 36 -24.86 29.30 -24.47
N ALA A 37 -25.66 30.04 -23.72
CA ALA A 37 -25.81 29.88 -22.27
C ALA A 37 -26.29 28.48 -21.85
N GLU A 38 -27.26 27.91 -22.55
CA GLU A 38 -27.85 26.60 -22.20
C GLU A 38 -26.82 25.46 -22.21
N ALA A 39 -25.92 25.43 -23.19
CA ALA A 39 -24.84 24.45 -23.25
C ALA A 39 -23.76 24.69 -22.18
N LEU A 40 -23.49 25.95 -21.84
CA LEU A 40 -22.56 26.30 -20.77
C LEU A 40 -23.11 25.93 -19.39
N ASP A 41 -24.42 26.04 -19.19
CA ASP A 41 -25.07 25.62 -17.95
C ASP A 41 -24.97 24.10 -17.77
N LEU A 42 -25.25 23.31 -18.81
CA LEU A 42 -25.03 21.85 -18.79
C LEU A 42 -23.58 21.48 -18.45
N LYS A 43 -22.62 22.18 -19.05
CA LYS A 43 -21.19 21.97 -18.76
C LYS A 43 -20.86 22.30 -17.30
N ASN A 44 -21.45 23.35 -16.74
CA ASN A 44 -21.24 23.73 -15.35
C ASN A 44 -21.84 22.72 -14.38
N ASP A 45 -23.01 22.17 -14.70
CA ASP A 45 -23.62 21.10 -13.90
C ASP A 45 -22.74 19.84 -13.92
N TYR A 46 -22.30 19.41 -15.10
CA TYR A 46 -21.36 18.31 -15.25
C TYR A 46 -20.04 18.56 -14.49
N ARG A 47 -19.52 19.79 -14.53
CA ARG A 47 -18.32 20.21 -13.77
C ARG A 47 -18.48 19.99 -12.26
N ASN A 48 -19.66 20.30 -11.72
CA ASN A 48 -19.94 20.19 -10.30
C ASN A 48 -20.10 18.72 -9.89
N GLU A 49 -20.76 17.90 -10.71
CA GLU A 49 -20.86 16.45 -10.50
C GLU A 49 -19.48 15.77 -10.55
N ALA A 50 -18.71 16.04 -11.61
CA ALA A 50 -17.36 15.52 -11.77
C ALA A 50 -16.45 15.93 -10.60
N TYR A 51 -16.59 17.16 -10.11
CA TYR A 51 -15.88 17.63 -8.92
C TYR A 51 -16.27 16.82 -7.68
N SER A 52 -17.56 16.55 -7.46
CA SER A 52 -18.01 15.72 -6.34
C SER A 52 -17.35 14.34 -6.33
N PHE A 53 -17.34 13.65 -7.48
CA PHE A 53 -16.73 12.31 -7.59
C PHE A 53 -15.21 12.35 -7.42
N THR A 54 -14.52 13.28 -8.07
CA THR A 54 -13.06 13.42 -7.91
C THR A 54 -12.66 13.80 -6.50
N GLN A 55 -13.45 14.62 -5.80
CA GLN A 55 -13.24 14.94 -4.38
C GLN A 55 -13.46 13.74 -3.46
N ASN A 56 -14.39 12.84 -3.78
CA ASN A 56 -14.54 11.60 -3.03
C ASN A 56 -13.30 10.72 -3.17
N ILE A 57 -12.81 10.53 -4.41
CA ILE A 57 -11.56 9.78 -4.66
C ILE A 57 -10.39 10.42 -3.89
N TYR A 58 -10.29 11.76 -3.95
CA TYR A 58 -9.27 12.52 -3.27
C TYR A 58 -9.25 12.26 -1.75
N LYS A 59 -10.42 12.37 -1.09
CA LYS A 59 -10.55 12.11 0.34
C LYS A 59 -10.23 10.66 0.70
N MET A 60 -10.78 9.70 -0.05
CA MET A 60 -10.50 8.27 0.12
C MET A 60 -8.99 7.98 0.03
N GLY A 61 -8.29 8.59 -0.93
CA GLY A 61 -6.85 8.40 -1.10
C GLY A 61 -6.02 8.97 0.05
N LEU A 62 -6.43 10.10 0.63
CA LEU A 62 -5.78 10.64 1.83
C LEU A 62 -6.00 9.74 3.05
N GLU A 63 -7.23 9.32 3.28
CA GLU A 63 -7.58 8.44 4.40
C GLU A 63 -6.85 7.10 4.29
N GLN A 64 -6.79 6.51 3.09
CA GLN A 64 -6.07 5.26 2.88
C GLN A 64 -4.55 5.42 3.05
N GLN A 65 -3.98 6.56 2.65
CA GLN A 65 -2.58 6.84 2.93
C GLN A 65 -2.29 6.90 4.44
N ASP A 66 -3.16 7.55 5.20
CA ASP A 66 -3.02 7.65 6.66
C ASP A 66 -3.16 6.26 7.31
N LYS A 67 -4.14 5.45 6.89
CA LYS A 67 -4.30 4.07 7.39
C LYS A 67 -3.08 3.19 7.06
N ARG A 68 -2.59 3.22 5.82
CA ARG A 68 -1.41 2.41 5.40
C ARG A 68 -0.16 2.81 6.17
N GLN A 69 0.02 4.11 6.42
CA GLN A 69 1.13 4.61 7.21
C GLN A 69 1.06 4.13 8.67
N ALA A 70 -0.14 4.15 9.27
CA ALA A 70 -0.35 3.63 10.62
C ALA A 70 -0.03 2.12 10.71
N GLU A 71 -0.41 1.33 9.69
CA GLU A 71 -0.11 -0.10 9.64
C GLU A 71 1.40 -0.37 9.52
N ILE A 72 2.11 0.38 8.67
CA ILE A 72 3.58 0.31 8.56
C ILE A 72 4.26 0.63 9.91
N GLU A 73 3.79 1.65 10.61
CA GLU A 73 4.32 2.02 11.92
C GLU A 73 4.05 0.97 12.98
N LEU A 74 2.86 0.37 12.96
CA LEU A 74 2.48 -0.72 13.86
C LEU A 74 3.37 -1.94 13.63
N TYR A 75 3.51 -2.40 12.39
CA TYR A 75 4.37 -3.53 12.03
C TYR A 75 5.82 -3.30 12.50
N ASN A 76 6.41 -2.14 12.17
CA ASN A 76 7.78 -1.81 12.57
C ASN A 76 7.97 -1.80 14.09
N ARG A 77 6.98 -1.28 14.82
CA ARG A 77 7.00 -1.29 16.29
C ARG A 77 6.95 -2.70 16.84
N CYS A 78 6.02 -3.53 16.37
CA CYS A 78 5.88 -4.92 16.79
C CYS A 78 7.18 -5.72 16.58
N ILE A 79 7.78 -5.63 15.39
CA ILE A 79 9.05 -6.33 15.09
C ILE A 79 10.19 -5.82 15.98
N THR A 80 10.29 -4.50 16.17
CA THR A 80 11.33 -3.91 17.02
C THR A 80 11.19 -4.35 18.46
N ASP A 81 9.97 -4.36 18.99
CA ASP A 81 9.69 -4.76 20.37
C ASP A 81 9.96 -6.25 20.60
N GLU A 82 9.54 -7.12 19.68
CA GLU A 82 9.81 -8.57 19.77
C GLU A 82 11.32 -8.87 19.71
N ARG A 83 12.06 -8.24 18.79
CA ARG A 83 13.53 -8.35 18.73
C ARG A 83 14.20 -7.89 20.01
N LYS A 84 13.76 -6.77 20.57
CA LYS A 84 14.31 -6.23 21.81
C LYS A 84 14.05 -7.16 23.00
N LYS A 85 12.85 -7.73 23.09
CA LYS A 85 12.51 -8.73 24.12
C LYS A 85 13.41 -9.96 24.00
N ALA A 86 13.53 -10.53 22.80
CA ALA A 86 14.38 -11.70 22.54
C ALA A 86 15.85 -11.41 22.90
N GLN A 87 16.36 -10.25 22.51
CA GLN A 87 17.72 -9.81 22.84
C GLN A 87 17.96 -9.71 24.35
N LEU A 88 17.04 -9.09 25.09
CA LEU A 88 17.15 -8.97 26.55
C LEU A 88 17.11 -10.34 27.25
N MET A 89 16.25 -11.24 26.79
CA MET A 89 16.19 -12.61 27.30
C MET A 89 17.48 -13.36 27.01
N GLY A 90 17.99 -13.29 25.78
CA GLY A 90 19.25 -13.92 25.38
C GLY A 90 20.44 -13.41 26.20
N GLN A 91 20.54 -12.10 26.41
CA GLN A 91 21.58 -11.50 27.26
C GLN A 91 21.53 -12.04 28.70
N LYS A 92 20.34 -12.15 29.28
CA LYS A 92 20.16 -12.70 30.63
C LYS A 92 20.61 -14.15 30.70
N ILE A 93 20.24 -14.97 29.71
CA ILE A 93 20.63 -16.38 29.63
C ILE A 93 22.15 -16.52 29.50
N ILE A 94 22.78 -15.75 28.61
CA ILE A 94 24.24 -15.75 28.42
C ILE A 94 24.96 -15.33 29.69
N ASN A 95 24.48 -14.30 30.39
CA ASN A 95 25.07 -13.86 31.66
C ASN A 95 25.00 -14.97 32.72
N ASN A 96 23.85 -15.63 32.86
CA ASN A 96 23.68 -16.75 33.78
C ASN A 96 24.59 -17.94 33.42
N PHE A 97 24.75 -18.22 32.13
CA PHE A 97 25.68 -19.23 31.63
C PHE A 97 27.12 -18.89 32.02
N LEU A 98 27.58 -17.65 31.79
CA LEU A 98 28.93 -17.22 32.11
C LEU A 98 29.24 -17.30 33.61
N GLU A 99 28.28 -16.94 34.46
CA GLU A 99 28.42 -17.06 35.92
C GLU A 99 28.52 -18.52 36.36
N SER A 100 27.62 -19.36 35.88
CA SER A 100 27.58 -20.80 36.19
C SER A 100 28.85 -21.50 35.68
N PHE A 101 29.29 -21.15 34.47
CA PHE A 101 30.52 -21.64 33.87
C PHE A 101 31.75 -21.25 34.70
N LYS A 102 31.83 -20.00 35.18
CA LYS A 102 32.94 -19.54 36.02
C LYS A 102 33.05 -20.35 37.31
N ASN A 103 31.91 -20.68 37.93
CA ASN A 103 31.87 -21.49 39.14
C ASN A 103 32.34 -22.94 38.87
N LEU A 104 31.83 -23.57 37.82
CA LEU A 104 32.25 -24.92 37.40
C LEU A 104 33.74 -24.96 37.03
N TYR A 105 34.22 -23.95 36.31
CA TYR A 105 35.63 -23.83 35.94
C TYR A 105 36.53 -23.68 37.17
N LYS A 106 36.13 -22.89 38.16
CA LYS A 106 36.87 -22.74 39.42
C LYS A 106 36.96 -24.08 40.15
N LEU A 107 35.85 -24.80 40.28
CA LEU A 107 35.80 -26.12 40.91
C LEU A 107 36.71 -27.13 40.17
N ALA A 108 36.60 -27.20 38.85
CA ALA A 108 37.46 -28.07 38.04
C ALA A 108 38.95 -27.73 38.22
N LYS A 109 39.30 -26.44 38.29
CA LYS A 109 40.69 -26.00 38.51
C LYS A 109 41.22 -26.43 39.89
N GLU A 110 40.40 -26.35 40.94
CA GLU A 110 40.75 -26.82 42.29
C GLU A 110 40.97 -28.33 42.33
N ILE A 111 40.08 -29.11 41.68
CA ILE A 111 40.21 -30.57 41.56
C ILE A 111 41.48 -30.96 40.81
N VAL A 112 41.75 -30.33 39.66
CA VAL A 112 42.97 -30.58 38.86
C VAL A 112 44.23 -30.22 39.64
N ALA A 113 44.21 -29.16 40.46
CA ALA A 113 45.32 -28.84 41.34
C ALA A 113 45.55 -29.91 42.41
N GLY A 114 44.49 -30.50 42.97
CA GLY A 114 44.55 -31.61 43.92
C GLY A 114 45.05 -32.94 43.32
N LEU A 115 44.85 -33.13 42.02
CA LEU A 115 45.37 -34.27 41.26
C LEU A 115 46.84 -34.09 40.83
N LYS A 116 47.37 -32.86 40.89
CA LYS A 116 48.74 -32.56 40.45
C LYS A 116 49.78 -33.25 41.34
N GLY A 117 50.68 -34.00 40.72
CA GLY A 117 51.73 -34.75 41.43
C GLY A 117 51.31 -36.15 41.90
N ARG A 118 50.06 -36.57 41.63
CA ARG A 118 49.62 -37.96 41.83
C ARG A 118 49.98 -38.81 40.60
N ASP A 119 50.30 -40.09 40.81
CA ASP A 119 50.55 -41.03 39.72
C ASP A 119 49.23 -41.49 39.09
N LEU A 120 48.85 -40.84 37.99
CA LEU A 120 47.63 -41.12 37.23
C LEU A 120 47.83 -42.23 36.18
N ASN A 121 49.01 -42.86 36.12
CA ASN A 121 49.28 -44.00 35.22
C ASN A 121 49.17 -45.35 35.95
N SER A 122 48.97 -45.33 37.28
CA SER A 122 48.75 -46.52 38.08
C SER A 122 47.44 -47.22 37.71
N LYS A 123 47.43 -48.55 37.74
CA LYS A 123 46.21 -49.36 37.55
C LYS A 123 45.26 -49.31 38.75
N THR A 124 45.74 -48.85 39.91
CA THR A 124 44.97 -48.75 41.14
C THR A 124 45.25 -47.42 41.82
N TYR A 125 44.20 -46.68 42.13
CA TYR A 125 44.27 -45.40 42.81
C TYR A 125 43.95 -45.56 44.30
N ASN A 126 44.37 -44.60 45.12
CA ASN A 126 43.85 -44.50 46.48
C ASN A 126 42.46 -43.82 46.46
N ALA A 127 41.67 -44.05 47.52
CA ALA A 127 40.29 -43.55 47.61
C ALA A 127 40.17 -42.02 47.40
N GLU A 128 41.17 -41.24 47.83
CA GLU A 128 41.17 -39.79 47.61
C GLU A 128 41.35 -39.40 46.14
N THR A 129 42.16 -40.15 45.38
CA THR A 129 42.39 -39.89 43.95
C THR A 129 41.18 -40.33 43.13
N GLU A 130 40.56 -41.46 43.48
CA GLU A 130 39.31 -41.92 42.85
C GLU A 130 38.21 -40.87 43.03
N LYS A 131 38.02 -40.36 44.25
CA LYS A 131 37.04 -39.30 44.53
C LYS A 131 37.28 -38.04 43.68
N LEU A 132 38.52 -37.57 43.57
CA LEU A 132 38.84 -36.40 42.76
C LEU A 132 38.60 -36.62 41.26
N LEU A 133 38.82 -37.84 40.76
CA LEU A 133 38.52 -38.21 39.38
C LEU A 133 37.00 -38.26 39.13
N ASP A 134 36.23 -38.78 40.08
CA ASP A 134 34.76 -38.78 40.02
C ASP A 134 34.20 -37.35 40.05
N ASP A 135 34.70 -36.51 40.96
CA ASP A 135 34.31 -35.09 41.04
C ASP A 135 34.65 -34.33 39.74
N LEU A 136 35.77 -34.66 39.08
CA LEU A 136 36.14 -34.10 37.78
C LEU A 136 35.20 -34.55 36.66
N ASN A 137 34.81 -35.83 36.65
CA ASN A 137 33.82 -36.36 35.71
C ASN A 137 32.45 -35.70 35.91
N LEU A 138 32.07 -35.45 37.16
CA LEU A 138 30.85 -34.70 37.49
C LEU A 138 30.94 -33.24 37.01
N CYS A 139 32.09 -32.58 37.13
CA CYS A 139 32.30 -31.24 36.57
C CYS A 139 32.16 -31.24 35.03
N LYS A 140 32.69 -32.26 34.36
CA LYS A 140 32.57 -32.42 32.91
C LYS A 140 31.11 -32.61 32.48
N SER A 141 30.37 -33.49 33.15
CA SER A 141 28.95 -33.70 32.84
C SER A 141 28.13 -32.44 33.13
N GLY A 142 28.43 -31.74 34.23
CA GLY A 142 27.80 -30.45 34.57
C GLY A 142 28.06 -29.36 33.52
N PHE A 143 29.28 -29.28 32.98
CA PHE A 143 29.59 -28.36 31.88
C PHE A 143 28.78 -28.68 30.62
N ASN A 144 28.73 -29.96 30.23
CA ASN A 144 27.97 -30.38 29.05
C ASN A 144 26.47 -30.08 29.22
N SER A 145 25.89 -30.37 30.39
CA SER A 145 24.49 -30.05 30.68
C SER A 145 24.24 -28.54 30.58
N LEU A 146 25.06 -27.73 31.25
CA LEU A 146 24.92 -26.27 31.23
C LEU A 146 24.98 -25.72 29.79
N PHE A 147 25.89 -26.25 28.97
CA PHE A 147 26.02 -25.87 27.57
C PHE A 147 24.78 -26.25 26.76
N GLU A 148 24.37 -27.52 26.80
CA GLU A 148 23.20 -28.03 26.05
C GLU A 148 21.91 -27.32 26.47
N ASP A 149 21.68 -27.14 27.77
CA ASP A 149 20.49 -26.47 28.30
C ASP A 149 20.43 -25.00 27.83
N THR A 150 21.57 -24.31 27.85
CA THR A 150 21.68 -22.92 27.38
C THR A 150 21.45 -22.84 25.87
N TRP A 151 22.10 -23.74 25.11
CA TRP A 151 21.96 -23.82 23.67
C TRP A 151 20.51 -24.06 23.26
N HIS A 152 19.85 -25.07 23.83
CA HIS A 152 18.45 -25.38 23.56
C HIS A 152 17.52 -24.22 23.90
N THR A 153 17.76 -23.54 25.02
CA THR A 153 16.95 -22.39 25.41
C THR A 153 17.10 -21.23 24.42
N LEU A 154 18.34 -20.90 24.02
CA LEU A 154 18.60 -19.83 23.05
C LEU A 154 18.02 -20.17 21.67
N MET A 155 18.17 -21.42 21.22
CA MET A 155 17.56 -21.90 19.98
C MET A 155 16.03 -21.80 20.01
N GLY A 156 15.41 -22.12 21.14
CA GLY A 156 13.96 -21.97 21.33
C GLY A 156 13.49 -20.52 21.20
N ILE A 157 14.25 -19.57 21.74
CA ILE A 157 13.96 -18.14 21.60
C ILE A 157 14.10 -17.69 20.14
N GLU A 158 15.17 -18.12 19.46
CA GLU A 158 15.40 -17.77 18.06
C GLU A 158 14.30 -18.33 17.16
N MET A 159 13.88 -19.58 17.38
CA MET A 159 12.77 -20.20 16.65
C MET A 159 11.48 -19.41 16.84
N GLN A 160 11.14 -19.06 18.08
CA GLN A 160 9.93 -18.26 18.36
C GLN A 160 9.98 -16.88 17.73
N LEU A 161 11.15 -16.22 17.75
CA LEU A 161 11.34 -14.91 17.11
C LEU A 161 11.15 -15.02 15.60
N PHE A 162 11.69 -16.07 14.98
CA PHE A 162 11.52 -16.35 13.56
C PHE A 162 10.05 -16.58 13.20
N GLU A 163 9.37 -17.51 13.89
CA GLU A 163 7.95 -17.82 13.66
C GLU A 163 7.06 -16.58 13.78
N ARG A 164 7.25 -15.76 14.84
CA ARG A 164 6.49 -14.52 15.03
C ARG A 164 6.78 -13.46 13.98
N THR A 165 8.03 -13.38 13.52
CA THR A 165 8.41 -12.45 12.45
C THR A 165 7.73 -12.86 11.14
N GLU A 166 7.73 -14.15 10.80
CA GLU A 166 7.06 -14.66 9.60
C GLU A 166 5.54 -14.49 9.66
N GLU A 167 4.91 -14.76 10.81
CA GLU A 167 3.47 -14.51 11.02
C GLU A 167 3.15 -13.01 10.88
N GLY A 168 4.00 -12.14 11.45
CA GLY A 168 3.89 -10.69 11.33
C GLY A 168 4.03 -10.21 9.89
N ASN A 169 4.98 -10.75 9.14
CA ASN A 169 5.17 -10.45 7.71
C ASN A 169 3.93 -10.83 6.89
N SER A 170 3.45 -12.07 7.07
CA SER A 170 2.28 -12.57 6.35
C SER A 170 1.03 -11.73 6.65
N THR A 171 0.81 -11.40 7.93
CA THR A 171 -0.31 -10.56 8.35
C THR A 171 -0.22 -9.18 7.72
N PHE A 172 0.94 -8.52 7.84
CA PHE A 172 1.18 -7.19 7.27
C PHE A 172 0.98 -7.16 5.75
N GLU A 173 1.54 -8.14 5.02
CA GLU A 173 1.38 -8.25 3.57
C GLU A 173 -0.08 -8.39 3.15
N ASN A 174 -0.84 -9.23 3.86
CA ASN A 174 -2.26 -9.44 3.57
C ASN A 174 -3.07 -8.17 3.87
N THR A 175 -2.85 -7.54 5.02
CA THR A 175 -3.53 -6.31 5.40
C THR A 175 -3.26 -5.17 4.41
N ILE A 176 -2.00 -4.96 4.01
CA ILE A 176 -1.65 -3.93 3.03
C ILE A 176 -2.28 -4.20 1.65
N LYS A 177 -2.31 -5.47 1.21
CA LYS A 177 -3.00 -5.88 -0.03
C LYS A 177 -4.50 -5.60 0.05
N GLU A 178 -5.15 -6.00 1.14
CA GLU A 178 -6.59 -5.79 1.34
C GLU A 178 -6.94 -4.30 1.33
N MET A 179 -6.23 -3.48 2.12
CA MET A 179 -6.46 -2.02 2.16
C MET A 179 -6.26 -1.36 0.80
N THR A 180 -5.28 -1.83 0.02
CA THR A 180 -5.03 -1.29 -1.32
C THR A 180 -6.10 -1.71 -2.31
N ASN A 181 -6.56 -2.97 -2.25
CA ASN A 181 -7.66 -3.45 -3.10
C ASN A 181 -8.96 -2.74 -2.78
N GLU A 182 -9.30 -2.56 -1.49
CA GLU A 182 -10.47 -1.80 -1.05
C GLU A 182 -10.43 -0.36 -1.60
N PHE A 183 -9.27 0.31 -1.52
CA PHE A 183 -9.08 1.64 -2.10
C PHE A 183 -9.33 1.66 -3.61
N ILE A 184 -8.76 0.68 -4.33
CA ILE A 184 -8.93 0.57 -5.78
C ILE A 184 -10.42 0.39 -6.10
N GLU A 185 -11.11 -0.56 -5.48
CA GLU A 185 -12.52 -0.84 -5.73
C GLU A 185 -13.40 0.39 -5.49
N MET A 186 -13.17 1.11 -4.38
CA MET A 186 -13.90 2.36 -4.10
C MET A 186 -13.62 3.45 -5.14
N ALA A 187 -12.36 3.60 -5.55
CA ALA A 187 -11.99 4.59 -6.57
C ALA A 187 -12.59 4.24 -7.94
N GLN A 188 -12.57 2.98 -8.34
CA GLN A 188 -13.21 2.50 -9.57
C GLN A 188 -14.71 2.78 -9.56
N GLY A 189 -15.38 2.60 -8.42
CA GLY A 189 -16.78 2.99 -8.26
C GLY A 189 -17.03 4.47 -8.55
N GLN A 190 -16.16 5.37 -8.12
CA GLN A 190 -16.27 6.80 -8.44
C GLN A 190 -15.94 7.10 -9.92
N PHE A 191 -15.01 6.38 -10.54
CA PHE A 191 -14.75 6.51 -11.98
C PHE A 191 -15.92 6.04 -12.84
N VAL A 192 -16.65 5.01 -12.42
CA VAL A 192 -17.91 4.61 -13.06
C VAL A 192 -18.92 5.76 -13.04
N LEU A 193 -19.13 6.38 -11.88
CA LEU A 193 -20.03 7.54 -11.77
C LEU A 193 -19.58 8.73 -12.63
N LEU A 194 -18.26 8.96 -12.74
CA LEU A 194 -17.72 9.99 -13.60
C LEU A 194 -17.99 9.71 -15.09
N ARG A 195 -17.88 8.44 -15.52
CA ARG A 195 -18.21 8.03 -16.89
C ARG A 195 -19.72 8.15 -17.17
N GLU A 196 -20.57 7.77 -16.22
CA GLU A 196 -22.02 7.94 -16.33
C GLU A 196 -22.41 9.42 -16.45
N ALA A 197 -21.78 10.29 -15.65
CA ALA A 197 -22.02 11.74 -15.72
C ALA A 197 -21.61 12.33 -17.09
N GLU A 198 -20.52 11.86 -17.69
CA GLU A 198 -20.11 12.27 -19.04
C GLU A 198 -21.10 11.79 -20.12
N ILE A 199 -21.61 10.56 -20.00
CA ILE A 199 -22.64 10.04 -20.92
C ILE A 199 -23.90 10.92 -20.82
N ASN A 200 -24.37 11.18 -19.60
CA ASN A 200 -25.55 12.02 -19.36
C ASN A 200 -25.36 13.44 -19.89
N PHE A 201 -24.17 14.03 -19.67
CA PHE A 201 -23.81 15.34 -20.20
C PHE A 201 -23.82 15.36 -21.73
N SER A 202 -23.15 14.40 -22.37
CA SER A 202 -23.09 14.27 -23.82
C SER A 202 -24.48 14.13 -24.44
N ASP A 203 -25.34 13.28 -23.87
CA ASP A 203 -26.69 13.03 -24.39
C ASP A 203 -27.58 14.28 -24.21
N ALA A 204 -27.53 14.94 -23.05
CA ALA A 204 -28.24 16.20 -22.81
C ALA A 204 -27.76 17.34 -23.73
N LEU A 205 -26.46 17.38 -24.03
CA LEU A 205 -25.87 18.35 -24.95
C LEU A 205 -26.36 18.12 -26.38
N VAL A 206 -26.44 16.87 -26.86
CA VAL A 206 -27.00 16.54 -28.18
C VAL A 206 -28.43 17.04 -28.29
N ASP A 207 -29.28 16.73 -27.31
CA ASP A 207 -30.69 17.16 -27.31
C ASP A 207 -30.81 18.68 -27.35
N THR A 208 -30.00 19.38 -26.54
CA THR A 208 -30.00 20.85 -26.45
C THR A 208 -29.54 21.49 -27.77
N VAL A 209 -28.46 20.98 -28.37
CA VAL A 209 -27.94 21.46 -29.66
C VAL A 209 -28.94 21.19 -30.78
N GLN A 210 -29.57 20.01 -30.80
CA GLN A 210 -30.58 19.68 -31.80
C GLN A 210 -31.81 20.59 -31.70
N GLN A 211 -32.28 20.89 -30.49
CA GLN A 211 -33.37 21.83 -30.25
C GLN A 211 -33.00 23.24 -30.71
N PHE A 212 -31.80 23.71 -30.37
CA PHE A 212 -31.30 25.02 -30.79
C PHE A 212 -31.23 25.18 -32.32
N VAL A 213 -30.64 24.19 -33.01
CA VAL A 213 -30.55 24.17 -34.47
C VAL A 213 -31.93 24.18 -35.12
N THR A 214 -32.84 23.34 -34.62
CA THR A 214 -34.22 23.24 -35.13
C THR A 214 -34.97 24.56 -34.93
N PHE A 215 -34.84 25.19 -33.77
CA PHE A 215 -35.46 26.48 -33.47
C PHE A 215 -34.95 27.60 -34.39
N LYS A 216 -33.63 27.66 -34.61
CA LYS A 216 -33.01 28.65 -35.50
C LYS A 216 -33.43 28.45 -36.95
N ALA A 217 -33.47 27.20 -37.43
CA ALA A 217 -33.95 26.88 -38.77
C ALA A 217 -35.42 27.28 -38.96
N ALA A 218 -36.30 26.89 -38.03
CA ALA A 218 -37.73 27.21 -38.09
C ALA A 218 -38.03 28.72 -38.00
N SER A 219 -37.17 29.48 -37.30
CA SER A 219 -37.28 30.94 -37.18
C SER A 219 -36.68 31.71 -38.37
N GLY A 220 -36.20 31.01 -39.40
CA GLY A 220 -35.52 31.64 -40.55
C GLY A 220 -34.16 32.26 -40.20
N GLN A 221 -33.55 31.84 -39.09
CA GLN A 221 -32.29 32.35 -38.55
C GLN A 221 -31.14 31.33 -38.70
N ALA A 222 -31.22 30.46 -39.70
CA ALA A 222 -30.20 29.43 -39.97
C ALA A 222 -28.80 30.03 -40.21
N ASP A 223 -28.73 31.22 -40.82
CA ASP A 223 -27.46 31.93 -41.07
C ASP A 223 -26.72 32.33 -39.78
N HIS A 224 -27.44 32.41 -38.65
CA HIS A 224 -26.87 32.74 -37.34
C HIS A 224 -26.37 31.51 -36.57
N LEU A 225 -26.45 30.31 -37.14
CA LEU A 225 -25.85 29.12 -36.54
C LEU A 225 -24.32 29.21 -36.58
N PRO A 226 -23.63 28.68 -35.55
CA PRO A 226 -22.19 28.45 -35.61
C PRO A 226 -21.81 27.65 -36.86
N ASP A 227 -20.73 28.04 -37.53
CA ASP A 227 -20.34 27.43 -38.82
C ASP A 227 -20.18 25.91 -38.74
N ALA A 228 -19.61 25.41 -37.64
CA ALA A 228 -19.43 23.99 -37.37
C ALA A 228 -20.76 23.20 -37.25
N LEU A 229 -21.88 23.88 -36.98
CA LEU A 229 -23.20 23.26 -36.85
C LEU A 229 -24.08 23.45 -38.09
N LYS A 230 -23.65 24.22 -39.10
CA LYS A 230 -24.48 24.47 -40.30
C LYS A 230 -24.75 23.19 -41.10
N GLU A 231 -23.77 22.29 -41.16
CA GLU A 231 -23.91 20.99 -41.85
C GLU A 231 -25.01 20.12 -41.21
N SER A 232 -25.32 20.34 -39.93
CA SER A 232 -26.40 19.61 -39.25
C SER A 232 -27.81 19.91 -39.75
N LEU A 233 -27.97 20.98 -40.56
CA LEU A 233 -29.23 21.26 -41.24
C LEU A 233 -29.52 20.25 -42.36
N ASP A 234 -28.47 19.76 -43.01
CA ASP A 234 -28.55 18.82 -44.13
C ASP A 234 -28.43 17.37 -43.66
N ASP A 235 -27.58 17.13 -42.64
CA ASP A 235 -27.36 15.81 -42.04
C ASP A 235 -27.55 15.83 -40.52
N LYS A 236 -28.61 15.16 -40.05
CA LYS A 236 -28.95 15.10 -38.63
C LYS A 236 -27.96 14.32 -37.78
N ASP A 237 -27.12 13.47 -38.39
CA ASP A 237 -26.17 12.65 -37.66
C ASP A 237 -24.89 13.44 -37.29
N VAL A 238 -24.68 14.63 -37.86
CA VAL A 238 -23.50 15.48 -37.58
C VAL A 238 -23.35 15.79 -36.09
N ILE A 239 -24.43 16.21 -35.42
CA ILE A 239 -24.41 16.56 -33.99
C ILE A 239 -24.07 15.31 -33.16
N THR A 240 -24.71 14.19 -33.47
CA THR A 240 -24.48 12.90 -32.79
C THR A 240 -23.04 12.42 -32.97
N ASN A 241 -22.48 12.57 -34.17
CA ASN A 241 -21.10 12.18 -34.48
C ASN A 241 -20.08 13.06 -33.74
N MET A 242 -20.32 14.38 -33.67
CA MET A 242 -19.48 15.29 -32.89
C MET A 242 -19.52 14.97 -31.40
N ALA A 243 -20.70 14.69 -30.84
CA ALA A 243 -20.85 14.33 -29.44
C ALA A 243 -20.18 12.98 -29.13
N ALA A 244 -20.25 12.03 -30.06
CA ALA A 244 -19.52 10.76 -29.94
C ALA A 244 -18.00 10.98 -29.90
N GLY A 245 -17.45 11.84 -30.78
CA GLY A 245 -16.02 12.18 -30.78
C GLY A 245 -15.55 12.82 -29.47
N MET A 246 -16.28 13.85 -29.00
CA MET A 246 -16.05 14.49 -27.70
C MET A 246 -16.06 13.46 -26.57
N ARG A 247 -17.11 12.66 -26.49
CA ARG A 247 -17.29 11.65 -25.42
C ARG A 247 -16.17 10.61 -25.44
N ASP A 248 -15.78 10.12 -26.61
CA ASP A 248 -14.69 9.15 -26.75
C ASP A 248 -13.36 9.72 -26.25
N GLN A 249 -13.07 10.99 -26.56
CA GLN A 249 -11.89 11.69 -26.04
C GLN A 249 -11.96 11.85 -24.51
N HIS A 250 -13.11 12.27 -23.97
CA HIS A 250 -13.29 12.41 -22.53
C HIS A 250 -13.14 11.07 -21.80
N MET A 251 -13.74 10.00 -22.32
CA MET A 251 -13.60 8.63 -21.77
C MET A 251 -12.14 8.20 -21.70
N GLN A 252 -11.36 8.43 -22.75
CA GLN A 252 -9.93 8.08 -22.76
C GLN A 252 -9.14 8.79 -21.66
N GLN A 253 -9.44 10.07 -21.38
CA GLN A 253 -8.77 10.82 -20.31
C GLN A 253 -9.16 10.29 -18.92
N ILE A 254 -10.44 9.94 -18.73
CA ILE A 254 -10.95 9.35 -17.49
C ILE A 254 -10.27 8.00 -17.24
N ASP A 255 -10.27 7.11 -18.24
CA ASP A 255 -9.68 5.78 -18.14
C ASP A 255 -8.16 5.85 -17.93
N ALA A 256 -7.45 6.73 -18.63
CA ALA A 256 -6.01 6.95 -18.41
C ALA A 256 -5.71 7.40 -16.97
N ARG A 257 -6.58 8.22 -16.37
CA ARG A 257 -6.42 8.67 -14.98
C ARG A 257 -6.71 7.55 -13.99
N GLU A 258 -7.72 6.74 -14.23
CA GLU A 258 -8.04 5.55 -13.43
C GLU A 258 -6.89 4.53 -13.48
N ASP A 259 -6.41 4.18 -14.67
CA ASP A 259 -5.32 3.24 -14.88
C ASP A 259 -4.04 3.67 -14.16
N LYS A 260 -3.75 4.97 -14.16
CA LYS A 260 -2.62 5.54 -13.42
C LYS A 260 -2.78 5.34 -11.91
N LEU A 261 -3.99 5.52 -11.37
CA LEU A 261 -4.27 5.28 -9.95
C LEU A 261 -4.09 3.81 -9.60
N ILE A 262 -4.69 2.92 -10.39
CA ILE A 262 -4.68 1.47 -10.16
C ILE A 262 -3.27 0.92 -10.24
N THR A 263 -2.55 1.25 -11.31
CA THR A 263 -1.20 0.74 -11.57
C THR A 263 -0.23 1.17 -10.48
N ARG A 264 -0.27 2.44 -10.07
CA ARG A 264 0.59 2.94 -9.01
C ARG A 264 0.26 2.33 -7.65
N SER A 265 -1.02 2.19 -7.34
CA SER A 265 -1.46 1.55 -6.09
C SER A 265 -0.98 0.09 -6.04
N ARG A 266 -1.13 -0.67 -7.12
CA ARG A 266 -0.69 -2.07 -7.20
C ARG A 266 0.84 -2.22 -7.18
N ASN A 267 1.56 -1.31 -7.83
CA ASN A 267 3.03 -1.36 -7.83
C ASN A 267 3.59 -1.03 -6.46
N TRP A 268 3.00 -0.07 -5.75
CA TRP A 268 3.43 0.28 -4.39
C TRP A 268 3.36 -0.89 -3.41
N VAL A 269 2.37 -1.79 -3.56
CA VAL A 269 2.28 -3.01 -2.71
C VAL A 269 3.40 -4.02 -3.00
N LYS A 270 4.03 -3.95 -4.18
CA LYS A 270 5.12 -4.86 -4.57
C LYS A 270 6.51 -4.32 -4.18
N GLU A 271 6.61 -3.03 -3.89
CA GLU A 271 7.84 -2.34 -3.47
C GLU A 271 8.06 -2.48 -1.96
#